data_AF-A0A7W0UZF2-F1
#
_entry.id   AF-A0A7W0UZF2-F1
#
_cell.length_a   1.000
_cell.length_b   1.000
_cell.length_c   1.000
_cell.angle_alpha   90.00
_cell.angle_beta   90.00
_cell.angle_gamma   90.00
#
_symmetry.space_group_name_H-M   'P 1'
#
loop_
_entity.id
_entity.type
_entity.pdbx_description
1 polymer ?
#
loop_
_entity_poly.entity_id
_entity_poly.type
_entity_poly.pdbx_seq_one_letter_code
_entity_poly.pdbx_strand_id
1 'polypeptide(L)' 'MKVQQENCPRCGLERLRAWNELSVEEREVVRRLAASADYSLAERKERHLWCKRCWHEATGDMSRDI' A
#
# COMPACT_ATOMS: atom_id res chain seq x y z
N MET A 1 -4.90 21.83 -2.98
CA MET A 1 -5.91 20.75 -3.01
C MET A 1 -5.43 19.66 -2.07
N LYS A 2 -6.15 19.38 -0.96
CA LYS A 2 -5.76 18.33 -0.01
C LYS A 2 -6.12 16.99 -0.61
N VAL A 3 -5.12 16.20 -1.01
CA VAL A 3 -5.30 14.78 -1.34
C VAL A 3 -5.92 14.13 -0.12
N GLN A 4 -7.18 13.68 -0.25
CA GLN A 4 -7.88 13.02 0.83
C GLN A 4 -7.07 11.78 1.21
N GLN A 5 -6.77 11.64 2.50
CA GLN A 5 -6.17 10.43 3.05
C GLN A 5 -7.26 9.37 3.01
N GLU A 6 -7.51 8.79 1.83
CA GLU A 6 -8.60 7.86 1.65
C GLU A 6 -8.28 6.61 2.49
N ASN A 7 -9.20 6.32 3.40
CA ASN A 7 -9.14 5.13 4.21
C ASN A 7 -9.03 3.90 3.28
N CYS A 8 -8.40 2.85 3.77
CA CYS A 8 -8.21 1.61 3.03
C CYS A 8 -9.54 1.18 2.38
N PRO A 9 -9.61 1.01 1.05
CA PRO A 9 -10.86 0.68 0.37
C PRO A 9 -11.39 -0.71 0.75
N ARG A 10 -10.53 -1.58 1.32
CA ARG A 10 -10.90 -2.92 1.78
C ARG A 10 -11.57 -2.94 3.15
N CYS A 11 -11.09 -2.13 4.11
CA CYS A 11 -11.58 -2.21 5.49
C CYS A 11 -12.13 -0.90 6.05
N GLY A 12 -11.80 0.25 5.44
CA GLY A 12 -12.25 1.58 5.87
C GLY A 12 -11.68 2.08 7.20
N LEU A 13 -10.87 1.28 7.91
CA LEU A 13 -10.45 1.57 9.29
C LEU A 13 -9.19 2.43 9.41
N GLU A 14 -8.30 2.36 8.42
CA GLU A 14 -7.03 3.10 8.44
C GLU A 14 -6.63 3.56 7.05
N ARG A 15 -5.93 4.69 6.94
CA ARG A 15 -5.31 5.14 5.69
C ARG A 15 -4.19 4.20 5.24
N LEU A 16 -4.02 4.10 3.93
CA LEU A 16 -2.88 3.40 3.34
C LEU A 16 -1.56 4.12 3.64
N ARG A 17 -0.48 3.35 3.75
CA ARG A 17 0.86 3.81 4.13
C ARG A 17 1.88 3.49 3.06
N ALA A 18 2.78 4.43 2.82
CA ALA A 18 3.93 4.19 1.96
C ALA A 18 4.98 3.33 2.67
N TRP A 19 5.92 2.76 1.90
CA TRP A 19 6.94 1.86 2.43
C TRP A 19 7.77 2.45 3.58
N ASN A 20 8.09 3.73 3.48
CA ASN A 20 8.88 4.45 4.49
C ASN A 20 8.10 4.71 5.79
N GLU A 21 6.77 4.67 5.76
CA GLU A 21 5.89 4.78 6.94
C GLU A 21 5.68 3.45 7.67
N LEU A 22 6.10 2.32 7.09
CA LEU A 22 6.03 0.98 7.71
C LEU A 22 7.22 0.73 8.64
N SER A 23 6.98 0.00 9.74
CA SER A 23 8.05 -0.53 10.60
C SER A 23 8.85 -1.64 9.90
N VAL A 24 9.95 -2.07 10.53
CA VAL A 24 10.77 -3.18 9.99
C VAL A 24 9.95 -4.47 9.92
N GLU A 25 9.19 -4.78 10.97
CA GLU A 25 8.32 -5.95 11.06
C GLU A 25 7.21 -5.89 9.99
N GLU A 26 6.62 -4.72 9.79
CA GLU A 26 5.57 -4.51 8.79
C GLU A 26 6.12 -4.66 7.36
N ARG A 27 7.35 -4.21 7.13
CA ARG A 27 8.07 -4.41 5.86
C ARG A 27 8.29 -5.90 5.55
N GLU A 28 8.55 -6.72 6.56
CA GLU A 28 8.67 -8.17 6.40
C GLU A 28 7.33 -8.82 6.03
N VAL A 29 6.23 -8.33 6.59
CA VAL A 29 4.88 -8.82 6.21
C VAL A 29 4.59 -8.48 4.75
N VAL A 30 4.74 -7.21 4.35
CA VAL A 30 4.40 -6.80 2.98
C VAL A 30 5.28 -7.49 1.94
N ARG A 31 6.56 -7.77 2.25
CA ARG A 31 7.46 -8.55 1.37
C ARG A 31 6.89 -9.91 0.98
N ARG A 32 6.06 -10.52 1.83
CA ARG A 32 5.47 -11.87 1.64
C ARG A 32 4.07 -11.85 1.03
N LEU A 33 3.49 -10.67 0.79
CA LEU A 33 2.17 -10.56 0.16
C LEU A 33 2.18 -11.03 -1.30
N ALA A 34 1.03 -11.43 -1.82
CA ALA A 34 0.89 -12.00 -3.15
C ALA A 34 1.47 -11.11 -4.26
N ALA A 35 1.32 -9.78 -4.16
CA ALA A 35 1.90 -8.82 -5.11
C ALA A 35 3.44 -8.89 -5.20
N SER A 36 4.13 -9.55 -4.26
CA SER A 36 5.56 -9.85 -4.37
C SER A 36 5.91 -10.79 -5.53
N ALA A 37 4.94 -11.58 -6.01
CA ALA A 37 5.11 -12.45 -7.17
C ALA A 37 5.05 -11.65 -8.49
N ASP A 38 4.29 -10.56 -8.51
CA ASP A 38 4.01 -9.78 -9.73
C ASP A 38 4.90 -8.53 -9.85
N TYR A 39 5.34 -7.97 -8.72
CA TYR A 39 6.07 -6.70 -8.66
C TYR A 39 7.39 -6.82 -7.90
N SER A 40 8.43 -6.16 -8.43
CA SER A 40 9.72 -6.09 -7.75
C SER A 40 9.64 -5.29 -6.45
N LEU A 41 10.49 -5.60 -5.47
CA LEU A 41 10.50 -4.84 -4.22
C LEU A 41 10.80 -3.35 -4.43
N ALA A 42 11.61 -3.00 -5.43
CA ALA A 42 11.93 -1.60 -5.75
C ALA A 42 10.68 -0.86 -6.26
N GLU A 43 9.95 -1.45 -7.20
CA GLU A 43 8.72 -0.87 -7.72
C GLU A 43 7.66 -0.68 -6.62
N ARG A 44 7.48 -1.72 -5.80
CA ARG A 44 6.52 -1.69 -4.69
C ARG A 44 6.83 -0.56 -3.72
N LYS A 45 8.10 -0.36 -3.35
CA LYS A 45 8.55 0.72 -2.46
C LYS A 45 8.18 2.11 -2.96
N GLU A 46 8.21 2.31 -4.28
CA GLU A 46 7.98 3.61 -4.90
C GLU A 46 6.50 3.89 -5.16
N ARG A 47 5.74 2.87 -5.54
CA ARG A 47 4.40 3.05 -6.11
C ARG A 47 3.26 2.52 -5.25
N HIS A 48 3.52 1.58 -4.35
CA HIS A 48 2.46 0.87 -3.63
C HIS A 48 2.19 1.46 -2.26
N LEU A 49 0.96 1.28 -1.78
CA LEU A 49 0.54 1.67 -0.45
C LEU A 49 -0.13 0.50 0.27
N TRP A 50 0.06 0.41 1.59
CA TRP A 50 -0.42 -0.72 2.40
C TRP A 50 -1.31 -0.30 3.55
N CYS A 51 -2.37 -1.05 3.78
CA CYS A 51 -3.14 -0.98 5.02
C CYS A 51 -2.48 -1.83 6.11
N LYS A 52 -2.12 -1.22 7.25
CA LYS A 52 -1.53 -1.94 8.39
C LYS A 52 -2.50 -2.86 9.13
N ARG A 53 -3.82 -2.65 8.95
CA ARG A 53 -4.86 -3.48 9.57
C ARG A 53 -5.18 -4.76 8.82
N CYS A 54 -5.34 -4.68 7.49
CA CYS A 54 -5.82 -5.80 6.67
C CYS A 54 -4.84 -6.22 5.55
N TRP A 55 -3.66 -5.60 5.51
CA TRP A 55 -2.60 -5.85 4.54
C TRP A 55 -3.03 -5.74 3.07
N HIS A 56 -4.11 -4.99 2.81
CA HIS A 56 -4.44 -4.61 1.44
C HIS A 56 -3.31 -3.77 0.86
N GLU A 57 -2.87 -4.16 -0.33
CA GLU A 57 -1.85 -3.47 -1.11
C GLU A 57 -2.54 -2.81 -2.30
N ALA A 58 -2.53 -1.49 -2.33
CA ALA A 58 -2.92 -0.73 -3.50
C ALA A 58 -1.70 -0.61 -4.40
N THR A 59 -1.73 -1.32 -5.52
CA THR A 59 -0.83 -1.09 -6.65
C THR A 59 -1.26 0.24 -7.27
N GLY A 60 -0.32 1.05 -7.76
CA GLY A 60 -0.55 2.45 -8.16
C GLY A 60 -1.55 2.71 -9.30
N ASP A 61 -2.43 1.78 -9.62
CA ASP A 61 -3.63 1.93 -10.46
C ASP A 61 -4.79 2.57 -9.69
N MET A 62 -4.50 3.66 -8.96
CA MET A 62 -5.54 4.67 -8.80
C MET A 62 -5.63 5.38 -10.14
N SER A 63 -6.36 4.75 -11.06
CA SER A 63 -6.93 5.33 -12.26
C SER A 63 -7.44 6.71 -11.86
N ARG A 64 -6.69 7.74 -12.23
CA ARG A 64 -7.25 9.08 -12.31
C ARG A 64 -8.18 9.00 -13.52
N ASP A 65 -9.41 8.58 -13.28
CA ASP A 65 -10.49 8.82 -14.22
C ASP A 65 -10.56 10.35 -14.39
N ILE A 66 -10.09 10.80 -15.56
CA ILE A 66 -10.21 12.17 -16.08
C ILE A 66 -11.62 12.34 -16.63
#